data_AF-A0A496RHZ1-F1
#
_entry.id   AF-A0A496RHZ1-F1
#
_cell.length_a   1.000
_cell.length_b   1.000
_cell.length_c   1.000
_cell.angle_alpha   90.00
_cell.angle_beta   90.00
_cell.angle_gamma   90.00
#
_symmetry.space_group_name_H-M   'P 1'
#
loop_
_entity.id
_entity.type
_entity.pdbx_description
1 polymer ?
#
loop_
_entity_poly.entity_id
_entity_poly.type
_entity_poly.pdbx_seq_one_letter_code
_entity_poly.pdbx_strand_id
1 'polypeptide(L)'
;MRKLIEKKIFRGRVEVYLFLKFFSREKAVFNFPLFYDYYRQLTRMAALLKIDGKLSIKDFLSLPGLVRMESSSKGEDNLIIEGVREALARLVEFREKEGKNIKKEILTYLKDLNEIIRKVKKIKPKIGEELGKEDIKEEITLITFYLRRMRRLVNEKSNLPKGKKIDFLAQEILRELNTCMSKTKKVRVASLIVKGKTCAERIREQAQNIE
;
A
#
# COMPACT_ATOMS: atom_id res chain seq x y z
N MET A 1 0.12 -15.32 7.58
CA MET A 1 0.47 -14.21 6.66
C MET A 1 -0.38 -12.96 6.83
N ARG A 2 -1.72 -13.01 6.77
CA ARG A 2 -2.59 -11.81 6.87
C ARG A 2 -2.32 -10.92 8.10
N LYS A 3 -2.27 -11.51 9.31
CA LYS A 3 -1.92 -10.78 10.57
C LYS A 3 -0.54 -10.11 10.55
N LEU A 4 0.44 -10.67 9.80
CA LEU A 4 1.78 -10.11 9.65
C LEU A 4 1.78 -8.85 8.76
N ILE A 5 0.95 -8.87 7.71
CA ILE A 5 0.76 -7.74 6.79
C ILE A 5 -0.01 -6.62 7.49
N GLU A 6 -1.12 -6.95 8.18
CA GLU A 6 -1.94 -5.99 8.93
C GLU A 6 -1.15 -5.27 10.05
N LYS A 7 -0.13 -5.91 10.63
CA LYS A 7 0.73 -5.28 11.65
C LYS A 7 1.74 -4.29 11.08
N LYS A 8 2.09 -4.42 9.79
CA LYS A 8 3.12 -3.61 9.12
C LYS A 8 2.55 -2.53 8.22
N ILE A 9 1.29 -2.67 7.77
CA ILE A 9 0.65 -1.78 6.80
C ILE A 9 -0.63 -1.20 7.42
N PHE A 10 -0.59 0.10 7.74
CA PHE A 10 -1.68 0.79 8.44
C PHE A 10 -2.79 1.29 7.51
N ARG A 11 -2.49 1.54 6.22
CA ARG A 11 -3.43 1.93 5.16
C ARG A 11 -2.92 1.47 3.78
N GLY A 12 -3.84 1.18 2.87
CA GLY A 12 -3.58 0.67 1.51
C GLY A 12 -4.22 -0.71 1.26
N ARG A 13 -4.53 -1.05 0.01
CA ARG A 13 -4.91 -2.41 -0.39
C ARG A 13 -3.63 -3.15 -0.79
N VAL A 14 -3.39 -4.31 -0.18
CA VAL A 14 -2.24 -5.17 -0.54
C VAL A 14 -2.78 -6.50 -1.00
N GLU A 15 -2.48 -6.84 -2.25
CA GLU A 15 -2.80 -8.13 -2.86
C GLU A 15 -1.53 -8.96 -2.89
N VAL A 16 -1.59 -10.17 -2.35
CA VAL A 16 -0.45 -11.09 -2.27
C VAL A 16 -0.77 -12.31 -3.11
N TYR A 17 0.08 -12.59 -4.09
CA TYR A 17 0.01 -13.76 -4.94
C TYR A 17 1.16 -14.70 -4.59
N LEU A 18 0.83 -15.97 -4.31
CA LEU A 18 1.81 -17.02 -4.03
C LEU A 18 1.67 -18.09 -5.10
N PHE A 19 2.75 -18.35 -5.82
CA PHE A 19 2.86 -19.45 -6.77
C PHE A 19 3.78 -20.51 -6.19
N LEU A 20 3.19 -21.59 -5.68
CA LEU A 20 3.93 -22.72 -5.11
C LEU A 20 4.05 -23.81 -6.17
N LYS A 21 5.28 -24.21 -6.49
CA LYS A 21 5.58 -25.41 -7.27
C LYS A 21 6.12 -26.47 -6.31
N PHE A 22 5.28 -27.44 -5.98
CA PHE A 22 5.67 -28.55 -5.12
C PHE A 22 6.41 -29.62 -5.94
N PHE A 23 7.58 -30.03 -5.46
CA PHE A 23 8.25 -31.24 -5.94
C PHE A 23 7.88 -32.39 -4.99
N SER A 24 6.75 -33.05 -5.22
CA SER A 24 6.35 -34.19 -4.38
C SER A 24 7.27 -35.38 -4.66
N ARG A 25 8.03 -35.84 -3.66
CA ARG A 25 8.44 -37.25 -3.63
C ARG A 25 7.22 -38.04 -3.16
N GLU A 26 6.56 -38.71 -4.10
CA GLU A 26 5.47 -39.62 -3.77
C GLU A 26 6.03 -40.79 -2.96
N LYS A 27 5.52 -40.99 -1.74
CA LYS A 27 5.85 -42.17 -0.94
C LYS A 27 4.60 -43.02 -0.82
N ALA A 28 4.69 -44.26 -1.30
CA ALA A 28 3.64 -45.26 -1.11
C ALA A 28 3.63 -45.68 0.37
N VAL A 29 2.51 -45.47 1.04
CA VAL A 29 2.25 -45.89 2.42
C VAL A 29 1.19 -46.99 2.40
N PHE A 30 1.49 -48.10 3.06
CA PHE A 30 0.59 -49.25 3.15
C PHE A 30 -0.24 -49.19 4.43
N ASN A 31 -1.57 -49.31 4.29
CA ASN A 31 -2.49 -49.29 5.42
C ASN A 31 -2.62 -50.69 6.05
N PHE A 32 -1.65 -51.07 6.89
CA PHE A 32 -1.64 -52.35 7.60
C PHE A 32 -2.91 -52.63 8.42
N PRO A 33 -3.50 -51.68 9.17
CA PRO A 33 -4.75 -51.91 9.88
C PRO A 33 -5.90 -52.36 8.97
N LEU A 34 -6.10 -51.68 7.84
CA LEU A 34 -7.13 -52.04 6.86
C LEU A 34 -6.84 -53.38 6.19
N PHE A 35 -5.55 -53.68 5.95
CA PHE A 35 -5.14 -54.98 5.41
C PHE A 35 -5.52 -56.12 6.33
N TYR A 36 -5.27 -56.00 7.64
CA TYR A 36 -5.66 -57.03 8.60
C TYR A 36 -7.18 -57.24 8.64
N ASP A 37 -7.96 -56.17 8.51
CA ASP A 37 -9.42 -56.27 8.47
C ASP A 37 -9.90 -57.02 7.21
N TYR A 38 -9.40 -56.66 6.03
CA TYR A 38 -9.68 -57.39 4.79
C TYR A 38 -9.27 -58.85 4.87
N TYR A 39 -8.07 -59.15 5.36
CA TYR A 39 -7.55 -60.50 5.49
C TYR A 39 -8.46 -61.37 6.37
N ARG A 40 -8.88 -60.84 7.52
CA ARG A 40 -9.77 -61.55 8.46
C ARG A 40 -11.13 -61.83 7.84
N GLN A 41 -11.73 -60.85 7.15
CA GLN A 41 -13.05 -61.00 6.53
C GLN A 41 -13.00 -62.01 5.38
N LEU A 42 -12.02 -61.92 4.49
CA LEU A 42 -11.87 -62.82 3.35
C LEU A 42 -11.59 -64.27 3.78
N THR A 43 -10.73 -64.46 4.78
CA THR A 43 -10.43 -65.80 5.32
C THR A 43 -11.68 -66.44 5.94
N ARG A 44 -12.48 -65.66 6.69
CA ARG A 44 -13.74 -66.14 7.28
C ARG A 44 -14.76 -66.53 6.20
N MET A 45 -14.87 -65.75 5.13
CA MET A 45 -15.75 -66.05 4.00
C MET A 45 -15.31 -67.31 3.25
N ALA A 46 -14.01 -67.46 2.97
CA ALA A 46 -13.47 -68.63 2.29
C ALA A 46 -13.77 -69.93 3.08
N ALA A 47 -13.63 -69.90 4.41
CA ALA A 47 -13.95 -71.03 5.27
C ALA A 47 -15.45 -71.40 5.26
N LEU A 48 -16.35 -70.41 5.25
CA LEU A 48 -17.80 -70.63 5.20
C LEU A 48 -18.26 -71.20 3.84
N LEU A 49 -17.67 -70.73 2.75
CA LEU A 49 -18.06 -71.09 1.39
C LEU A 49 -17.31 -72.33 0.84
N LYS A 50 -16.42 -72.93 1.63
CA LYS A 50 -15.55 -74.06 1.23
C LYS A 50 -14.76 -73.78 -0.06
N ILE A 51 -14.26 -72.56 -0.20
CA ILE A 51 -13.45 -72.16 -1.35
C ILE A 51 -12.00 -72.56 -1.06
N ASP A 52 -11.49 -73.56 -1.78
CA ASP A 52 -10.08 -73.94 -1.72
C ASP A 52 -9.24 -72.97 -2.57
N GLY A 53 -8.78 -71.90 -1.95
CA GLY A 53 -7.88 -70.92 -2.56
C GLY A 53 -6.95 -70.32 -1.51
N LYS A 54 -5.63 -70.33 -1.78
CA LYS A 54 -4.66 -69.59 -0.96
C LYS A 54 -4.71 -68.13 -1.38
N LEU A 55 -5.04 -67.23 -0.44
CA LEU A 55 -5.01 -65.78 -0.68
C LEU A 55 -3.56 -65.32 -0.88
N SER A 56 -3.28 -64.67 -1.99
CA SER A 56 -1.97 -64.07 -2.30
C SER A 56 -1.96 -62.60 -1.92
N ILE A 57 -0.78 -62.06 -1.59
CA ILE A 57 -0.57 -60.62 -1.38
C ILE A 57 -1.04 -59.82 -2.60
N LYS A 58 -0.92 -60.39 -3.81
CA LYS A 58 -1.39 -59.77 -5.07
C LYS A 58 -2.89 -59.46 -5.05
N ASP A 59 -3.69 -60.29 -4.40
CA ASP A 59 -5.15 -60.14 -4.31
C ASP A 59 -5.53 -58.98 -3.40
N PHE A 60 -4.68 -58.66 -2.42
CA PHE A 60 -4.86 -57.52 -1.54
C PHE A 60 -4.43 -56.21 -2.21
N LEU A 61 -3.43 -56.20 -3.08
CA LEU A 61 -3.00 -54.96 -3.76
C LEU A 61 -4.11 -54.35 -4.64
N SER A 62 -5.08 -55.14 -5.08
CA SER A 62 -6.27 -54.66 -5.80
C SER A 62 -7.38 -54.10 -4.90
N LEU A 63 -7.31 -54.29 -3.58
CA LEU A 63 -8.37 -53.84 -2.68
C LEU A 63 -8.27 -52.32 -2.43
N PRO A 64 -9.40 -51.59 -2.53
CA PRO A 64 -9.40 -50.15 -2.33
C PRO A 64 -8.81 -49.72 -0.99
N GLY A 65 -7.93 -48.71 -1.02
CA GLY A 65 -7.48 -48.01 0.18
C GLY A 65 -6.30 -48.64 0.94
N LEU A 66 -5.73 -49.75 0.45
CA LEU A 66 -4.55 -50.40 1.04
C LEU A 66 -3.23 -49.70 0.72
N VAL A 67 -3.12 -49.10 -0.46
CA VAL A 67 -1.98 -48.25 -0.83
C VAL A 67 -2.48 -46.81 -0.91
N ARG A 68 -1.83 -45.91 -0.17
CA ARG A 68 -2.06 -44.48 -0.25
C ARG A 68 -0.76 -43.79 -0.61
N MET A 69 -0.85 -42.77 -1.46
CA MET A 69 0.28 -41.88 -1.71
C MET A 69 0.23 -40.75 -0.68
N GLU A 70 1.26 -40.62 0.14
CA GLU A 70 1.41 -39.47 1.02
C GLU A 70 2.43 -38.48 0.44
N SER A 71 2.01 -37.24 0.25
CA SER A 71 2.90 -36.11 0.00
C SER A 71 3.37 -35.54 1.34
N SER A 72 4.68 -35.58 1.59
CA SER A 72 5.27 -34.98 2.79
C SER A 72 5.36 -33.46 2.61
N SER A 73 4.42 -32.69 3.17
CA SER A 73 4.38 -31.21 3.07
C SER A 73 4.87 -30.47 4.33
N LYS A 74 5.35 -31.19 5.34
CA LYS A 74 5.79 -30.59 6.61
C LYS A 74 7.22 -30.03 6.49
N GLY A 75 7.33 -28.76 6.09
CA GLY A 75 8.59 -28.01 6.10
C GLY A 75 8.56 -26.69 5.31
N GLU A 76 7.60 -26.53 4.40
CA GLU A 76 7.60 -25.44 3.42
C GLU A 76 6.96 -24.14 3.96
N ASP A 77 6.12 -24.21 4.99
CA ASP A 77 5.45 -23.05 5.58
C ASP A 77 6.42 -22.00 6.15
N ASN A 78 7.55 -22.44 6.73
CA ASN A 78 8.54 -21.52 7.30
C ASN A 78 9.27 -20.71 6.21
N LEU A 79 9.59 -21.34 5.08
CA LEU A 79 10.24 -20.67 3.95
C LEU A 79 9.32 -19.60 3.34
N ILE A 80 8.02 -19.89 3.23
CA ILE A 80 7.03 -18.93 2.74
C ILE A 80 6.93 -17.73 3.70
N ILE A 81 6.88 -17.98 5.01
CA ILE A 81 6.80 -16.92 6.01
C ILE A 81 8.04 -16.02 5.98
N GLU A 82 9.23 -16.61 5.81
CA GLU A 82 10.49 -15.88 5.71
C GLU A 82 10.53 -15.01 4.44
N GLY A 83 10.15 -15.57 3.28
CA GLY A 83 10.06 -14.81 2.03
C GLY A 83 9.07 -13.65 2.11
N VAL A 84 7.91 -13.85 2.75
CA VAL A 84 6.93 -12.77 2.98
C VAL A 84 7.51 -11.70 3.92
N ARG A 85 8.27 -12.09 4.95
CA ARG A 85 8.89 -11.13 5.86
C ARG A 85 9.93 -10.27 5.13
N GLU A 86 10.74 -10.87 4.26
CA GLU A 86 11.73 -10.13 3.46
C GLU A 86 11.05 -9.17 2.47
N ALA A 87 10.02 -9.64 1.76
CA ALA A 87 9.24 -8.81 0.84
C ALA A 87 8.60 -7.60 1.57
N LEU A 88 8.05 -7.82 2.77
CA LEU A 88 7.51 -6.75 3.60
C LEU A 88 8.59 -5.77 4.08
N ALA A 89 9.79 -6.25 4.41
CA ALA A 89 10.90 -5.38 4.80
C ALA A 89 11.30 -4.45 3.64
N ARG A 90 11.46 -5.01 2.43
CA ARG A 90 11.76 -4.24 1.22
C ARG A 90 10.65 -3.21 0.94
N LEU A 91 9.38 -3.60 1.06
CA LEU A 91 8.25 -2.69 0.84
C LEU A 91 8.30 -1.47 1.78
N VAL A 92 8.59 -1.68 3.06
CA VAL A 92 8.72 -0.58 4.03
C VAL A 92 9.88 0.34 3.66
N GLU A 93 11.03 -0.22 3.28
CA GLU A 93 12.19 0.56 2.86
C GLU A 93 11.89 1.42 1.61
N PHE A 94 11.21 0.85 0.60
CA PHE A 94 10.78 1.58 -0.58
C PHE A 94 9.84 2.73 -0.23
N ARG A 95 8.86 2.50 0.67
CA ARG A 95 7.93 3.54 1.13
C ARG A 95 8.64 4.66 1.88
N GLU A 96 9.65 4.36 2.70
CA GLU A 96 10.44 5.40 3.37
C GLU A 96 11.24 6.26 2.38
N LYS A 97 11.83 5.64 1.36
CA LYS A 97 12.57 6.33 0.30
C LYS A 97 11.64 7.23 -0.52
N GLU A 98 10.48 6.71 -0.90
CA GLU A 98 9.44 7.45 -1.60
C GLU A 98 8.95 8.63 -0.76
N GLY A 99 8.64 8.43 0.52
CA GLY A 99 8.24 9.49 1.44
C GLY A 99 9.28 10.60 1.59
N LYS A 100 10.58 10.27 1.59
CA LYS A 100 11.67 11.27 1.57
C LYS A 100 11.67 12.09 0.28
N ASN A 101 11.45 11.46 -0.87
CA ASN A 101 11.37 12.14 -2.16
C ASN A 101 10.14 13.06 -2.24
N ILE A 102 8.96 12.57 -1.88
CA ILE A 102 7.73 13.36 -1.83
C ILE A 102 7.90 14.57 -0.91
N LYS A 103 8.50 14.38 0.28
CA LYS A 103 8.81 15.48 1.19
C LYS A 103 9.70 16.54 0.53
N LYS A 104 10.75 16.13 -0.20
CA LYS A 104 11.65 17.04 -0.90
C LYS A 104 10.90 17.85 -1.96
N GLU A 105 10.04 17.20 -2.75
CA GLU A 105 9.23 17.86 -3.78
C GLU A 105 8.24 18.87 -3.19
N ILE A 106 7.48 18.49 -2.16
CA ILE A 106 6.55 19.41 -1.47
C ILE A 106 7.30 20.63 -0.93
N LEU A 107 8.50 20.44 -0.36
CA LEU A 107 9.32 21.55 0.12
C LEU A 107 9.80 22.48 -0.99
N THR A 108 10.04 21.95 -2.21
CA THR A 108 10.36 22.75 -3.40
C THR A 108 9.16 23.59 -3.81
N TYR A 109 7.99 22.98 -4.00
CA TYR A 109 6.77 23.72 -4.36
C TYR A 109 6.38 24.76 -3.30
N LEU A 110 6.59 24.47 -2.02
CA LEU A 110 6.39 25.44 -0.94
C LEU A 110 7.34 26.63 -1.04
N LYS A 111 8.59 26.44 -1.46
CA LYS A 111 9.54 27.54 -1.70
C LYS A 111 9.09 28.40 -2.88
N ASP A 112 8.72 27.77 -3.99
CA ASP A 112 8.27 28.44 -5.20
C ASP A 112 7.01 29.27 -4.95
N LEU A 113 6.03 28.67 -4.26
CA LEU A 113 4.80 29.36 -3.88
C LEU A 113 5.08 30.55 -2.95
N ASN A 114 6.00 30.41 -1.99
CA ASN A 114 6.43 31.54 -1.16
C ASN A 114 7.10 32.65 -1.97
N GLU A 115 7.90 32.33 -2.98
CA GLU A 115 8.53 33.32 -3.85
C GLU A 115 7.50 34.04 -4.71
N ILE A 116 6.52 33.32 -5.25
CA ILE A 116 5.39 33.88 -6.00
C ILE A 116 4.63 34.88 -5.13
N ILE A 117 4.27 34.50 -3.90
CA ILE A 117 3.55 35.37 -2.97
C ILE A 117 4.38 36.60 -2.58
N ARG A 118 5.70 36.47 -2.44
CA ARG A 118 6.60 37.62 -2.25
C ARG A 118 6.61 38.57 -3.45
N LYS A 119 6.63 38.04 -4.68
CA LYS A 119 6.55 38.83 -5.91
C LYS A 119 5.22 39.58 -5.98
N VAL A 120 4.10 38.92 -5.65
CA VAL A 120 2.77 39.56 -5.59
C VAL A 120 2.77 40.73 -4.59
N LYS A 121 3.30 40.55 -3.38
CA LYS A 121 3.41 41.63 -2.37
C LYS A 121 4.23 42.83 -2.84
N LYS A 122 5.31 42.60 -3.60
CA LYS A 122 6.24 43.63 -4.09
C LYS A 122 5.68 44.48 -5.23
N ILE A 123 4.68 44.02 -5.97
CA ILE A 123 4.04 44.81 -7.03
C ILE A 123 3.33 46.00 -6.37
N LYS A 124 3.94 47.19 -6.43
CA LYS A 124 3.34 48.43 -5.92
C LYS A 124 2.13 48.84 -6.79
N PRO A 125 1.12 49.52 -6.23
CA PRO A 125 0.16 50.25 -7.04
C PRO A 125 0.88 51.40 -7.77
N LYS A 126 0.45 51.71 -8.99
CA LYS A 126 0.77 53.01 -9.58
C LYS A 126 0.10 54.09 -8.71
N ILE A 127 0.76 55.23 -8.55
CA ILE A 127 0.21 56.39 -7.83
C ILE A 127 -1.16 56.72 -8.46
N GLY A 128 -2.23 56.70 -7.66
CA GLY A 128 -3.62 56.89 -8.12
C GLY A 128 -4.51 55.63 -8.18
N GLU A 129 -3.97 54.42 -8.02
CA GLU A 129 -4.74 53.15 -7.99
C GLU A 129 -4.65 52.46 -6.60
N GLU A 130 -5.06 53.13 -5.53
CA GLU A 130 -5.06 52.51 -4.18
C GLU A 130 -6.04 51.33 -4.05
N LEU A 131 -7.07 51.28 -4.89
CA LEU A 131 -8.15 50.28 -4.86
C LEU A 131 -7.71 48.83 -5.12
N GLY A 132 -6.46 48.55 -5.53
CA GLY A 132 -6.05 47.21 -5.98
C GLY A 132 -5.23 46.38 -4.99
N LYS A 133 -4.73 46.96 -3.90
CA LYS A 133 -3.93 46.23 -2.89
C LYS A 133 -4.74 45.81 -1.67
N GLU A 134 -5.78 46.56 -1.32
CA GLU A 134 -6.67 46.20 -0.21
C GLU A 134 -7.48 44.94 -0.54
N ASP A 135 -7.93 44.83 -1.80
CA ASP A 135 -8.82 43.74 -2.26
C ASP A 135 -8.25 42.32 -2.11
N ILE A 136 -6.93 42.12 -2.12
CA ILE A 136 -6.31 40.77 -2.02
C ILE A 136 -5.41 40.58 -0.79
N LYS A 137 -5.36 41.56 0.12
CA LYS A 137 -4.39 41.56 1.22
C LYS A 137 -4.69 40.44 2.25
N GLU A 138 -5.96 40.19 2.50
CA GLU A 138 -6.44 39.19 3.44
C GLU A 138 -6.09 37.79 2.93
N GLU A 139 -6.40 37.49 1.68
CA GLU A 139 -6.12 36.22 1.00
C GLU A 139 -4.61 35.95 1.01
N ILE A 140 -3.79 36.95 0.69
CA ILE A 140 -2.33 36.83 0.72
C ILE A 140 -1.81 36.55 2.14
N THR A 141 -2.47 37.10 3.17
CA THR A 141 -2.15 36.84 4.58
C THR A 141 -2.53 35.41 4.96
N LEU A 142 -3.73 34.95 4.57
CA LEU A 142 -4.21 33.58 4.78
C LEU A 142 -3.32 32.55 4.06
N ILE A 143 -2.97 32.77 2.79
CA ILE A 143 -2.03 31.92 2.05
C ILE A 143 -0.70 31.83 2.78
N THR A 144 -0.16 32.96 3.27
CA THR A 144 1.09 32.98 4.04
C THR A 144 0.96 32.15 5.33
N PHE A 145 -0.19 32.23 6.01
CA PHE A 145 -0.49 31.43 7.19
C PHE A 145 -0.52 29.92 6.87
N TYR A 146 -1.24 29.50 5.84
CA TYR A 146 -1.34 28.11 5.42
C TYR A 146 0.01 27.54 4.96
N LEU A 147 0.79 28.31 4.20
CA LEU A 147 2.15 27.96 3.80
C LEU A 147 3.05 27.67 5.01
N ARG A 148 3.00 28.53 6.03
CA ARG A 148 3.77 28.33 7.26
C ARG A 148 3.31 27.08 8.02
N ARG A 149 2.00 26.86 8.11
CA ARG A 149 1.42 25.68 8.76
C ARG A 149 1.82 24.38 8.05
N MET A 150 1.73 24.34 6.72
CA MET A 150 2.13 23.19 5.92
C MET A 150 3.64 22.90 6.06
N ARG A 151 4.49 23.94 6.03
CA ARG A 151 5.93 23.78 6.25
C ARG A 151 6.26 23.20 7.63
N ARG A 152 5.53 23.57 8.68
CA ARG A 152 5.69 22.97 10.02
C ARG A 152 5.27 21.50 10.01
N LEU A 153 4.11 21.20 9.44
CA LEU A 153 3.57 19.84 9.34
C LEU A 153 4.54 18.88 8.62
N VAL A 154 5.11 19.31 7.49
CA VAL A 154 6.07 18.51 6.70
C VAL A 154 7.40 18.27 7.44
N ASN A 155 7.80 19.18 8.34
CA ASN A 155 9.06 19.08 9.08
C ASN A 155 8.94 18.42 10.45
N GLU A 156 7.73 18.28 10.98
CA GLU A 156 7.49 17.59 12.24
C GLU A 156 7.92 16.11 12.16
N LYS A 157 8.63 15.63 13.18
CA LYS A 157 9.02 14.22 13.31
C LYS A 157 7.85 13.45 13.92
N SER A 158 6.92 13.01 13.08
CA SER A 158 5.80 12.17 13.48
C SER A 158 5.59 11.11 12.41
N ASN A 159 5.35 9.87 12.84
CA ASN A 159 5.06 8.72 11.98
C ASN A 159 3.57 8.66 11.58
N LEU A 160 2.77 9.68 11.91
CA LEU A 160 1.38 9.74 11.51
C LEU A 160 1.25 10.16 10.04
N PRO A 161 0.29 9.58 9.28
CA PRO A 161 -0.01 9.99 7.92
C PRO A 161 -0.35 11.48 7.84
N LYS A 162 0.39 12.24 7.03
CA LYS A 162 0.18 13.69 6.90
C LYS A 162 -0.53 14.10 5.62
N GLY A 163 -0.71 13.18 4.67
CA GLY A 163 -1.29 13.43 3.34
C GLY A 163 -2.59 14.21 3.39
N LYS A 164 -3.61 13.72 4.11
CA LYS A 164 -4.92 14.40 4.22
C LYS A 164 -4.83 15.82 4.77
N LYS A 165 -3.95 16.07 5.76
CA LYS A 165 -3.77 17.42 6.33
C LYS A 165 -3.05 18.35 5.35
N ILE A 166 -2.09 17.83 4.58
CA ILE A 166 -1.40 18.58 3.53
C ILE A 166 -2.37 18.91 2.40
N ASP A 167 -3.16 17.94 1.93
CA ASP A 167 -4.22 18.12 0.92
C ASP A 167 -5.21 19.21 1.35
N PHE A 168 -5.74 19.14 2.57
CA PHE A 168 -6.61 20.18 3.12
C PHE A 168 -5.97 21.59 3.05
N LEU A 169 -4.73 21.73 3.51
CA LEU A 169 -4.04 23.04 3.47
C LEU A 169 -3.78 23.51 2.04
N ALA A 170 -3.51 22.60 1.10
CA ALA A 170 -3.35 22.93 -0.31
C ALA A 170 -4.67 23.41 -0.94
N GLN A 171 -5.79 22.79 -0.57
CA GLN A 171 -7.13 23.22 -0.99
C GLN A 171 -7.47 24.62 -0.48
N GLU A 172 -7.17 24.91 0.79
CA GLU A 172 -7.38 26.26 1.33
C GLU A 172 -6.52 27.30 0.60
N ILE A 173 -5.25 27.00 0.32
CA ILE A 173 -4.40 27.88 -0.51
C ILE A 173 -5.00 28.10 -1.90
N LEU A 174 -5.49 27.05 -2.56
CA LEU A 174 -6.13 27.16 -3.88
C LEU A 174 -7.38 28.04 -3.83
N ARG A 175 -8.19 27.93 -2.77
CA ARG A 175 -9.37 28.76 -2.55
C ARG A 175 -8.99 30.23 -2.49
N GLU A 176 -8.02 30.57 -1.66
CA GLU A 176 -7.55 31.96 -1.52
C GLU A 176 -6.91 32.50 -2.81
N LEU A 177 -6.16 31.67 -3.55
CA LEU A 177 -5.62 32.04 -4.86
C LEU A 177 -6.73 32.29 -5.90
N ASN A 178 -7.83 31.54 -5.86
CA ASN A 178 -8.99 31.79 -6.71
C ASN A 178 -9.65 33.14 -6.38
N THR A 179 -9.80 33.47 -5.11
CA THR A 179 -10.32 34.77 -4.67
C THR A 179 -9.38 35.92 -5.08
N CYS A 180 -8.06 35.74 -4.96
CA CYS A 180 -7.10 36.72 -5.46
C CYS A 180 -7.24 36.95 -6.98
N MET A 181 -7.52 35.87 -7.73
CA MET A 181 -7.67 35.92 -9.19
C MET A 181 -8.91 36.73 -9.59
N SER A 182 -10.05 36.52 -8.92
CA SER A 182 -11.29 37.24 -9.26
C SER A 182 -11.24 38.73 -8.88
N LYS A 183 -10.43 39.10 -7.89
CA LYS A 183 -10.30 40.48 -7.41
C LYS A 183 -9.15 41.28 -8.06
N THR A 184 -8.19 40.62 -8.71
CA THR A 184 -7.04 41.34 -9.29
C THR A 184 -7.33 41.89 -10.69
N LYS A 185 -7.03 43.18 -10.89
CA LYS A 185 -7.08 43.84 -12.21
C LYS A 185 -5.72 43.87 -12.94
N LYS A 186 -4.65 43.40 -12.27
CA LYS A 186 -3.27 43.51 -12.78
C LYS A 186 -2.83 42.21 -13.42
N VAL A 187 -2.58 42.24 -14.73
CA VAL A 187 -2.12 41.07 -15.51
C VAL A 187 -0.87 40.41 -14.91
N ARG A 188 0.07 41.21 -14.38
CA ARG A 188 1.26 40.68 -13.70
C ARG A 188 0.93 39.89 -12.43
N VAL A 189 -0.05 40.34 -11.65
CA VAL A 189 -0.51 39.64 -10.44
C VAL A 189 -1.28 38.38 -10.83
N ALA A 190 -2.16 38.47 -11.83
CA ALA A 190 -2.88 37.33 -12.41
C ALA A 190 -1.92 36.20 -12.86
N SER A 191 -0.89 36.54 -13.65
CA SER A 191 0.11 35.58 -14.11
C SER A 191 0.85 34.88 -12.95
N LEU A 192 1.18 35.61 -11.88
CA LEU A 192 1.79 35.04 -10.69
C LEU A 192 0.83 34.11 -9.92
N ILE A 193 -0.44 34.51 -9.77
CA ILE A 193 -1.46 33.68 -9.12
C ILE A 193 -1.67 32.37 -9.87
N VAL A 194 -1.72 32.38 -11.20
CA VAL A 194 -1.84 31.17 -12.02
C VAL A 194 -0.68 30.21 -11.75
N LYS A 195 0.57 30.71 -11.73
CA LYS A 195 1.74 29.89 -11.35
C LYS A 195 1.62 29.33 -9.92
N GLY A 196 1.06 30.13 -9.01
CA GLY A 196 0.79 29.70 -7.64
C GLY A 196 -0.21 28.56 -7.57
N LYS A 197 -1.28 28.60 -8.39
CA LYS A 197 -2.27 27.51 -8.47
C LYS A 197 -1.63 26.21 -8.91
N THR A 198 -0.81 26.25 -9.96
CA THR A 198 -0.07 25.07 -10.42
C THR A 198 0.79 24.47 -9.30
N CYS A 199 1.50 25.30 -8.52
CA CYS A 199 2.28 24.79 -7.38
C CYS A 199 1.40 24.14 -6.31
N ALA A 200 0.25 24.74 -5.98
CA ALA A 200 -0.66 24.21 -4.97
C ALA A 200 -1.35 22.92 -5.43
N GLU A 201 -1.69 22.78 -6.72
CA GLU A 201 -2.19 21.53 -7.32
C GLU A 201 -1.14 20.42 -7.28
N ARG A 202 0.12 20.72 -7.64
CA ARG A 202 1.22 19.76 -7.54
C ARG A 202 1.42 19.27 -6.10
N ILE A 203 1.33 20.16 -5.11
CA ILE A 203 1.37 19.75 -3.69
C ILE A 203 0.22 18.79 -3.37
N ARG A 204 -0.97 19.04 -3.92
CA ARG A 204 -2.17 18.23 -3.70
C ARG A 204 -2.03 16.82 -4.27
N GLU A 205 -1.52 16.71 -5.51
CA GLU A 205 -1.18 15.43 -6.15
C GLU A 205 -0.20 14.64 -5.27
N GLN A 206 0.87 15.28 -4.82
CA GLN A 206 1.87 14.65 -3.96
C GLN A 206 1.28 14.23 -2.60
N ALA A 207 0.36 15.01 -2.04
CA ALA A 207 -0.29 14.70 -0.77
C ALA A 207 -1.13 13.41 -0.80
N GLN A 208 -1.68 13.06 -1.97
CA GLN A 208 -2.44 11.81 -2.16
C GLN A 208 -1.54 10.56 -2.11
N ASN A 209 -0.26 10.72 -2.41
CA ASN A 209 0.75 9.65 -2.37
C ASN A 209 1.38 9.47 -0.97
N ILE A 210 1.02 10.30 0.01
CA ILE A 210 1.51 10.18 1.39
C ILE A 210 0.53 9.31 2.20
N GLU A 211 0.97 8.08 2.48
CA GLU A 211 0.25 7.11 3.31
C GLU A 211 0.58 7.17 4.81
#